data_AF-A0A932GF21-F1
#
_entry.id   AF-A0A932GF21-F1
#
_cell.length_a   1.000
_cell.length_b   1.000
_cell.length_c   1.000
_cell.angle_alpha   90.00
_cell.angle_beta   90.00
_cell.angle_gamma   90.00
#
_symmetry.space_group_name_H-M   'P 1'
#
loop_
_entity.id
_entity.type
_entity.pdbx_description
1 polymer ?
#
loop_
_entity_poly.entity_id
_entity_poly.type
_entity_poly.pdbx_seq_one_letter_code
_entity_poly.pdbx_strand_id
1 'polypeptide(L)'
;MPQLGTESNPLRVAVIGSGPAAFYAAEHFFKQKGMVIQVDMFDRLPTPYGLVRGGVAPDHQKIKSVTKVFEQTASNPCFRFYGNVEIGKDVSVEELKDGYHQILFSTGAQTDRRMGIPGEDLPGSHPATEFVAWYNGHPDYRDKQFDLSQERVAVVGVGNVAIDVARILCLTPAELAATDIAD
;
A
#
# COMPACT_ATOMS: atom_id res chain seq x y z
N MET A 1 -1.96 30.09 -23.51
CA MET A 1 -2.27 28.66 -23.28
C MET A 1 -3.74 28.56 -22.90
N PRO A 2 -4.49 27.53 -23.33
CA PRO A 2 -5.86 27.35 -22.88
C PRO A 2 -5.91 27.22 -21.35
N GLN A 3 -6.97 27.74 -20.74
CA GLN A 3 -7.16 27.70 -19.29
C GLN A 3 -7.27 26.23 -18.84
N LEU A 4 -6.47 25.84 -17.85
CA LEU A 4 -6.51 24.51 -17.24
C LEU A 4 -7.58 24.44 -16.14
N GLY A 5 -8.17 23.27 -15.95
CA GLY A 5 -9.18 23.04 -14.92
C GLY A 5 -10.60 23.41 -15.35
N THR A 6 -10.89 23.48 -16.65
CA THR A 6 -12.27 23.62 -17.16
C THR A 6 -12.85 22.25 -17.52
N GLU A 7 -14.16 22.15 -17.78
CA GLU A 7 -14.77 20.90 -18.24
C GLU A 7 -14.17 20.41 -19.57
N SER A 8 -13.85 21.33 -20.48
CA SER A 8 -13.26 21.02 -21.78
C SER A 8 -11.73 20.82 -21.75
N ASN A 9 -11.07 21.23 -20.67
CA ASN A 9 -9.64 21.11 -20.48
C ASN A 9 -9.30 20.88 -19.00
N PRO A 10 -9.65 19.70 -18.44
CA PRO A 10 -9.48 19.42 -17.02
C PRO A 10 -8.01 19.31 -16.64
N LEU A 11 -7.69 19.62 -15.39
CA LEU A 11 -6.36 19.35 -14.85
C LEU A 11 -6.23 17.83 -14.63
N ARG A 12 -5.50 17.16 -15.50
CA ARG A 12 -5.20 15.72 -15.40
C ARG A 12 -3.98 15.48 -14.50
N VAL A 13 -4.15 14.65 -13.47
CA VAL A 13 -3.12 14.27 -12.50
C VAL A 13 -2.97 12.75 -12.48
N ALA A 14 -1.74 12.26 -12.68
CA ALA A 14 -1.39 10.86 -12.45
C ALA A 14 -0.91 10.70 -11.00
N VAL A 15 -1.48 9.76 -10.26
CA VAL A 15 -1.08 9.43 -8.89
C VAL A 15 -0.50 8.01 -8.86
N ILE A 16 0.75 7.87 -8.46
CA ILE A 16 1.49 6.60 -8.52
C ILE A 16 1.53 5.97 -7.12
N GLY A 17 0.96 4.78 -7.00
CA GLY A 17 0.64 4.12 -5.74
C GLY A 17 -0.78 4.43 -5.28
N SER A 18 -1.40 3.48 -4.56
CA SER A 18 -2.78 3.57 -4.09
C SER A 18 -2.92 3.47 -2.56
N GLY A 19 -1.86 3.80 -1.83
CA GLY A 19 -1.89 3.87 -0.37
C GLY A 19 -2.63 5.10 0.17
N PRO A 20 -2.66 5.29 1.50
CA PRO A 20 -3.33 6.43 2.13
C PRO A 20 -2.89 7.80 1.59
N ALA A 21 -1.59 7.99 1.35
CA ALA A 21 -1.08 9.25 0.79
C ALA A 21 -1.71 9.58 -0.57
N ALA A 22 -1.92 8.57 -1.41
CA ALA A 22 -2.54 8.70 -2.72
C ALA A 22 -4.02 9.12 -2.61
N PHE A 23 -4.77 8.44 -1.74
CA PHE A 23 -6.18 8.73 -1.53
C PHE A 23 -6.44 10.07 -0.86
N TYR A 24 -5.63 10.45 0.14
CA TYR A 24 -5.75 11.78 0.75
C TYR A 24 -5.39 12.89 -0.22
N ALA A 25 -4.41 12.69 -1.10
CA ALA A 25 -4.11 13.64 -2.16
C ALA A 25 -5.26 13.75 -3.17
N ALA A 26 -5.83 12.63 -3.62
CA ALA A 26 -6.99 12.61 -4.51
C ALA A 26 -8.21 13.32 -3.89
N GLU A 27 -8.51 13.05 -2.62
CA GLU A 27 -9.57 13.75 -1.88
C GLU A 27 -9.32 15.26 -1.83
N HIS A 28 -8.07 15.66 -1.58
CA HIS A 28 -7.69 17.07 -1.57
C HIS A 28 -7.84 17.75 -2.94
N PHE A 29 -7.49 17.06 -4.03
CA PHE A 29 -7.72 17.55 -5.39
C PHE A 29 -9.20 17.78 -5.65
N PHE A 30 -10.07 16.83 -5.30
CA PHE A 30 -11.51 16.97 -5.54
C PHE A 30 -12.19 18.04 -4.67
N LYS A 31 -11.55 18.51 -3.60
CA LYS A 31 -12.02 19.64 -2.79
C LYS A 31 -11.66 21.01 -3.38
N GLN A 32 -10.81 21.07 -4.42
CA GLN A 32 -10.44 22.33 -5.06
C GLN A 32 -11.63 22.93 -5.81
N LYS A 33 -12.05 24.13 -5.42
CA LYS A 33 -13.19 24.82 -6.05
C LYS A 33 -12.74 25.56 -7.30
N GLY A 34 -13.62 25.59 -8.31
CA GLY A 34 -13.38 26.34 -9.55
C GLY A 34 -12.42 25.66 -10.53
N MET A 35 -12.05 24.40 -10.28
CA MET A 35 -11.25 23.58 -11.18
C MET A 35 -11.84 22.18 -11.33
N VAL A 36 -11.95 21.71 -12.56
CA VAL A 36 -12.21 20.31 -12.89
C VAL A 36 -10.88 19.58 -12.89
N ILE A 37 -10.71 18.64 -11.94
CA ILE A 37 -9.49 17.84 -11.79
C ILE A 37 -9.84 16.38 -12.05
N GLN A 38 -9.11 15.75 -12.96
CA GLN A 38 -9.19 14.32 -13.23
C GLN A 38 -7.99 13.63 -12.60
N VAL A 39 -8.25 12.59 -11.80
CA VAL A 39 -7.21 11.81 -11.12
C VAL A 39 -7.24 10.38 -11.67
N ASP A 40 -6.11 9.97 -12.24
CA ASP A 40 -5.86 8.59 -12.61
C ASP A 40 -4.84 8.02 -11.63
N MET A 41 -5.26 7.04 -10.83
CA MET A 41 -4.42 6.39 -9.83
C MET A 41 -3.91 5.06 -10.36
N PHE A 42 -2.61 4.87 -10.34
CA PHE A 42 -1.92 3.68 -10.82
C PHE A 42 -1.35 2.89 -9.66
N ASP A 43 -1.49 1.58 -9.67
CA ASP A 43 -0.82 0.70 -8.72
C ASP A 43 -0.34 -0.58 -9.41
N ARG A 44 0.85 -1.05 -9.03
CA ARG A 44 1.40 -2.31 -9.54
C ARG A 44 0.59 -3.51 -9.07
N LEU A 45 -0.10 -3.40 -7.93
CA LEU A 45 -0.95 -4.45 -7.41
C LEU A 45 -2.37 -4.32 -7.99
N PRO A 46 -3.11 -5.44 -8.12
CA PRO A 46 -4.50 -5.39 -8.56
C PRO A 46 -5.44 -4.78 -7.50
N THR A 47 -5.04 -4.81 -6.22
CA THR A 47 -5.83 -4.33 -5.10
C THR A 47 -5.30 -3.00 -4.56
N PRO A 48 -6.16 -2.00 -4.32
CA PRO A 48 -5.73 -0.72 -3.80
C PRO A 48 -5.44 -0.74 -2.28
N TYR A 49 -5.18 0.43 -1.71
CA TYR A 49 -5.08 0.75 -0.28
C TYR A 49 -3.69 0.54 0.35
N GLY A 50 -2.73 -0.01 -0.39
CA GLY A 50 -1.35 -0.17 0.06
C GLY A 50 -1.26 -0.85 1.43
N LEU A 51 -0.51 -0.25 2.37
CA LEU A 51 -0.31 -0.81 3.71
C LEU A 51 -1.57 -0.86 4.58
N VAL A 52 -2.67 -0.20 4.23
CA VAL A 52 -3.95 -0.44 4.94
C VAL A 52 -4.42 -1.88 4.72
N ARG A 53 -4.16 -2.43 3.54
CA ARG A 53 -4.42 -3.84 3.22
C ARG A 53 -3.22 -4.74 3.56
N GLY A 54 -2.03 -4.39 3.06
CA GLY A 54 -0.84 -5.24 3.13
C GLY A 54 0.06 -5.03 4.34
N GLY A 55 -0.32 -4.18 5.30
CA GLY A 55 0.53 -3.81 6.44
C GLY A 55 -0.19 -3.83 7.78
N VAL A 56 -1.37 -3.20 7.88
CA VAL A 56 -2.17 -3.19 9.11
C VAL A 56 -2.50 -4.64 9.50
N ALA A 57 -2.09 -5.02 10.71
CA ALA A 57 -2.28 -6.37 11.24
C ALA A 57 -3.75 -6.83 11.15
N PRO A 58 -3.99 -8.13 10.91
CA PRO A 58 -5.33 -8.66 10.68
C PRO A 58 -6.24 -8.57 11.92
N ASP A 59 -5.68 -8.45 13.12
CA ASP A 59 -6.45 -8.22 14.35
C ASP A 59 -6.75 -6.72 14.60
N HIS A 60 -6.27 -5.81 13.74
CA HIS A 60 -6.51 -4.37 13.80
C HIS A 60 -7.59 -3.87 12.80
N GLN A 61 -8.70 -4.60 12.69
CA GLN A 61 -9.79 -4.32 11.73
C GLN A 61 -10.36 -2.90 11.80
N LYS A 62 -10.40 -2.29 13.00
CA LYS A 62 -10.90 -0.92 13.17
C LYS A 62 -10.09 0.10 12.35
N ILE A 63 -8.78 -0.06 12.24
CA ILE A 63 -7.91 0.84 11.48
C ILE A 63 -8.19 0.70 9.97
N LYS A 64 -8.48 -0.52 9.49
CA LYS A 64 -8.84 -0.79 8.09
C LYS A 64 -10.13 -0.08 7.66
N SER A 65 -10.98 0.37 8.58
CA SER A 65 -12.22 1.10 8.26
C SER A 65 -12.02 2.42 7.49
N VAL A 66 -10.80 2.97 7.47
CA VAL A 66 -10.45 4.14 6.66
C VAL A 66 -10.68 3.91 5.15
N THR A 67 -10.71 2.66 4.69
CA THR A 67 -11.02 2.33 3.29
C THR A 67 -12.38 2.86 2.85
N LYS A 68 -13.34 3.04 3.78
CA LYS A 68 -14.63 3.67 3.46
C LYS A 68 -14.48 5.11 2.95
N VAL A 69 -13.51 5.86 3.47
CA VAL A 69 -13.19 7.21 2.98
C VAL A 69 -12.52 7.14 1.61
N PHE A 70 -11.69 6.13 1.39
CA PHE A 70 -11.04 5.89 0.10
C PHE A 70 -12.06 5.51 -0.98
N GLU A 71 -13.04 4.66 -0.65
CA GLU A 71 -14.17 4.30 -1.51
C GLU A 71 -15.02 5.53 -1.87
N GLN A 72 -15.30 6.40 -0.90
CA GLN A 72 -15.98 7.67 -1.16
C GLN A 72 -15.18 8.56 -2.13
N THR A 73 -13.86 8.64 -1.95
CA THR A 73 -12.98 9.37 -2.87
C THR A 73 -12.98 8.74 -4.27
N ALA A 74 -12.91 7.41 -4.35
CA ALA A 74 -12.92 6.66 -5.59
C ALA A 74 -14.27 6.72 -6.34
N SER A 75 -15.36 7.00 -5.63
CA SER A 75 -16.69 7.17 -6.24
C SER A 75 -16.86 8.47 -7.02
N ASN A 76 -15.89 9.38 -6.97
CA ASN A 76 -15.91 10.61 -7.76
C ASN A 76 -15.85 10.27 -9.27
N PRO A 77 -16.73 10.85 -10.12
CA PRO A 77 -16.72 10.55 -11.56
C PRO A 77 -15.44 10.97 -12.28
N CYS A 78 -14.63 11.84 -11.67
CA CYS A 78 -13.32 12.25 -12.18
C CYS A 78 -12.16 11.40 -11.65
N PHE A 79 -12.45 10.30 -10.93
CA PHE A 79 -11.46 9.35 -10.43
C PHE A 79 -11.45 8.09 -11.31
N ARG A 80 -10.25 7.59 -11.63
CA ARG A 80 -10.06 6.28 -12.27
C ARG A 80 -8.92 5.53 -11.58
N PHE A 81 -9.11 4.23 -11.37
CA PHE A 81 -8.07 3.35 -10.81
C PHE A 81 -7.60 2.35 -11.87
N TYR A 82 -6.28 2.23 -12.00
CA TYR A 82 -5.59 1.29 -12.87
C TYR A 82 -4.65 0.45 -12.00
N GLY A 83 -5.17 -0.65 -11.47
CA GLY A 83 -4.36 -1.66 -10.80
C GLY A 83 -3.62 -2.56 -11.79
N ASN A 84 -2.63 -3.30 -11.32
CA ASN A 84 -1.75 -4.14 -12.14
C ASN A 84 -1.02 -3.34 -13.25
N VAL A 85 -0.63 -2.10 -12.94
CA VAL A 85 0.17 -1.23 -13.81
C VAL A 85 1.37 -0.70 -13.02
N GLU A 86 2.56 -1.19 -13.36
CA GLU A 86 3.81 -0.81 -12.72
C GLU A 86 4.51 0.32 -13.50
N ILE A 87 4.53 1.52 -12.91
CA ILE A 87 5.22 2.67 -13.50
C ILE A 87 6.74 2.45 -13.46
N GLY A 88 7.39 2.66 -14.60
CA GLY A 88 8.80 2.33 -14.84
C GLY A 88 9.01 0.98 -15.54
N LYS A 89 7.95 0.16 -15.65
CA LYS A 89 7.99 -1.14 -16.34
C LYS A 89 6.93 -1.25 -17.44
N ASP A 90 5.66 -1.08 -17.08
CA ASP A 90 4.54 -1.19 -18.02
C ASP A 90 4.26 0.16 -18.71
N VAL A 91 4.45 1.27 -17.98
CA VAL A 91 4.33 2.64 -18.48
C VAL A 91 5.50 3.45 -17.94
N SER A 92 6.23 4.13 -18.82
CA SER A 92 7.34 5.00 -18.43
C SER A 92 6.85 6.34 -17.86
N VAL A 93 7.70 6.99 -17.06
CA VAL A 93 7.41 8.35 -16.57
C VAL A 93 7.27 9.34 -17.72
N GLU A 94 7.95 9.09 -18.85
CA GLU A 94 7.94 10.05 -19.97
C GLU A 94 6.62 9.97 -20.75
N GLU A 95 6.06 8.77 -20.91
CA GLU A 95 4.69 8.59 -21.42
C GLU A 95 3.65 9.25 -20.51
N LEU A 96 3.86 9.23 -19.18
CA LEU A 96 2.98 9.96 -18.26
C LEU A 96 3.10 11.49 -18.42
N LYS A 97 4.30 12.02 -18.67
CA LYS A 97 4.50 13.46 -18.89
C LYS A 97 3.77 13.96 -20.14
N ASP A 98 3.59 13.11 -21.14
CA ASP A 98 2.84 13.45 -22.35
C ASP A 98 1.31 13.48 -22.12
N GLY A 99 0.81 12.70 -21.16
CA GLY A 99 -0.63 12.53 -20.91
C GLY A 99 -1.20 13.32 -19.72
N TYR A 100 -0.34 13.81 -18.83
CA TYR A 100 -0.72 14.41 -17.55
C TYR A 100 0.00 15.73 -17.29
N HIS A 101 -0.70 16.65 -16.63
CA HIS A 101 -0.12 17.95 -16.24
C HIS A 101 0.71 17.83 -14.97
N GLN A 102 0.39 16.85 -14.11
CA GLN A 102 1.08 16.60 -12.86
C GLN A 102 1.20 15.09 -12.62
N ILE A 103 2.32 14.70 -12.00
CA ILE A 103 2.58 13.34 -11.57
C ILE A 103 2.90 13.40 -10.08
N LEU A 104 2.13 12.68 -9.26
CA LEU A 104 2.34 12.56 -7.83
C LEU A 104 2.85 11.16 -7.49
N PHE A 105 4.06 11.06 -6.95
CA PHE A 105 4.58 9.79 -6.44
C PHE A 105 4.18 9.60 -4.98
N SER A 106 3.44 8.53 -4.73
CA SER A 106 2.93 8.10 -3.42
C SER A 106 3.17 6.60 -3.19
N THR A 107 4.33 6.11 -3.66
CA THR A 107 4.69 4.68 -3.72
C THR A 107 5.03 4.05 -2.36
N GLY A 108 5.18 4.87 -1.31
CA GLY A 108 5.61 4.41 0.01
C GLY A 108 7.06 3.92 0.02
N ALA A 109 7.43 3.17 1.07
CA ALA A 109 8.73 2.53 1.22
C ALA A 109 8.54 1.01 1.20
N GLN A 110 9.00 0.35 0.12
CA GLN A 110 8.81 -1.08 -0.09
C GLN A 110 9.94 -1.94 0.47
N THR A 111 11.08 -1.34 0.80
CA THR A 111 12.29 -2.05 1.28
C THR A 111 12.45 -1.93 2.78
N ASP A 112 13.03 -2.95 3.39
CA ASP A 112 13.45 -2.95 4.79
C ASP A 112 14.81 -2.29 5.01
N ARG A 113 15.12 -2.04 6.30
CA ARG A 113 16.41 -1.56 6.74
C ARG A 113 17.23 -2.73 7.27
N ARG A 114 18.32 -3.05 6.55
CA ARG A 114 19.30 -4.04 6.96
C ARG A 114 20.03 -3.61 8.24
N MET A 115 20.25 -4.56 9.14
CA MET A 115 21.01 -4.42 10.38
C MET A 115 22.52 -4.37 10.12
N GLY A 116 23.01 -5.02 9.06
CA GLY A 116 24.43 -5.04 8.71
C GLY A 116 25.31 -5.80 9.71
N ILE A 117 24.75 -6.86 10.32
CA ILE A 117 25.43 -7.67 11.35
C ILE A 117 25.75 -9.07 10.83
N PRO A 118 26.80 -9.74 11.36
CA PRO A 118 27.06 -11.14 11.05
C PRO A 118 25.85 -12.02 11.37
N GLY A 119 25.48 -12.88 10.43
CA GLY A 119 24.36 -13.81 10.58
C GLY A 119 22.99 -13.26 10.15
N GLU A 120 22.90 -12.01 9.68
CA GLU A 120 21.64 -11.41 9.22
C GLU A 120 20.96 -12.19 8.09
N ASP A 121 21.72 -12.88 7.24
CA ASP A 121 21.22 -13.68 6.12
C ASP A 121 21.09 -15.19 6.43
N LEU A 122 21.22 -15.62 7.70
CA LEU A 122 21.04 -17.02 8.06
C LEU A 122 19.56 -17.46 7.90
N PRO A 123 19.29 -18.74 7.59
CA PRO A 123 17.94 -19.28 7.63
C PRO A 123 17.24 -18.97 8.96
N GLY A 124 16.01 -18.46 8.91
CA GLY A 124 15.24 -18.02 10.08
C GLY A 124 15.45 -16.55 10.48
N SER A 125 16.38 -15.83 9.83
CA SER A 125 16.56 -14.39 9.98
C SER A 125 15.80 -13.65 8.88
N HIS A 126 14.74 -12.92 9.26
CA HIS A 126 13.82 -12.30 8.30
C HIS A 126 13.51 -10.84 8.65
N PRO A 127 13.38 -9.95 7.65
CA PRO A 127 12.79 -8.63 7.87
C PRO A 127 11.32 -8.75 8.30
N ALA A 128 10.92 -7.92 9.26
CA ALA A 128 9.52 -7.88 9.70
C ALA A 128 8.54 -7.54 8.56
N THR A 129 8.98 -6.73 7.59
CA THR A 129 8.18 -6.37 6.40
C THR A 129 7.77 -7.60 5.58
N GLU A 130 8.66 -8.58 5.41
CA GLU A 130 8.34 -9.82 4.69
C GLU A 130 7.29 -10.64 5.45
N PHE A 131 7.48 -10.79 6.77
CA PHE A 131 6.56 -11.55 7.61
C PHE A 131 5.16 -10.91 7.66
N VAL A 132 5.12 -9.58 7.80
CA VAL A 132 3.87 -8.78 7.77
C VAL A 132 3.16 -8.90 6.43
N ALA A 133 3.91 -8.80 5.33
CA ALA A 133 3.34 -8.91 4.00
C ALA A 133 2.83 -10.33 3.73
N TRP A 134 3.55 -11.36 4.18
CA TRP A 134 3.16 -12.75 4.09
C TRP A 134 1.84 -13.03 4.81
N TYR A 135 1.72 -12.70 6.10
CA TYR A 135 0.49 -12.98 6.83
C TYR A 135 -0.70 -12.12 6.36
N ASN A 136 -0.46 -10.97 5.72
CA ASN A 136 -1.52 -10.14 5.13
C ASN A 136 -1.86 -10.55 3.68
N GLY A 137 -1.28 -11.63 3.15
CA GLY A 137 -1.58 -12.14 1.82
C GLY A 137 -1.10 -11.23 0.68
N HIS A 138 0.01 -10.50 0.88
CA HIS A 138 0.61 -9.69 -0.17
C HIS A 138 1.13 -10.60 -1.31
N PRO A 139 0.77 -10.34 -2.59
CA PRO A 139 1.10 -11.23 -3.70
C PRO A 139 2.58 -11.58 -3.84
N ASP A 140 3.49 -10.61 -3.69
CA ASP A 140 4.94 -10.85 -3.78
C ASP A 140 5.51 -11.76 -2.67
N TYR A 141 4.80 -11.90 -1.56
CA TYR A 141 5.25 -12.67 -0.38
C TYR A 141 4.43 -13.93 -0.15
N ARG A 142 3.46 -14.23 -1.02
CA ARG A 142 2.53 -15.36 -0.87
C ARG A 142 3.21 -16.73 -0.79
N ASP A 143 4.36 -16.87 -1.46
CA ASP A 143 5.11 -18.12 -1.53
C ASP A 143 6.23 -18.20 -0.48
N LYS A 144 6.38 -17.16 0.35
CA LYS A 144 7.34 -17.18 1.47
C LYS A 144 6.92 -18.24 2.48
N GLN A 145 7.93 -18.89 3.04
CA GLN A 145 7.76 -19.92 4.06
C GLN A 145 8.55 -19.49 5.30
N PHE A 146 7.91 -19.57 6.45
CA PHE A 146 8.53 -19.31 7.74
C PHE A 146 8.47 -20.59 8.56
N ASP A 147 9.60 -21.01 9.13
CA ASP A 147 9.61 -22.14 10.06
C ASP A 147 9.05 -21.68 11.42
N LEU A 148 7.75 -21.90 11.61
CA LEU A 148 7.03 -21.57 12.84
C LEU A 148 7.01 -22.73 13.85
N SER A 149 7.79 -23.80 13.63
CA SER A 149 7.90 -24.92 14.58
C SER A 149 8.78 -24.61 15.80
N GLN A 150 9.47 -23.47 15.78
CA GLN A 150 10.41 -23.06 16.82
C GLN A 150 9.71 -22.58 18.09
N GLU A 151 10.24 -22.96 19.27
CA GLU A 151 9.70 -22.55 20.57
C GLU A 151 9.94 -21.06 20.91
N ARG A 152 10.92 -20.42 20.25
CA ARG A 152 11.40 -19.09 20.61
C ARG A 152 11.65 -18.25 19.36
N VAL A 153 11.16 -17.02 19.38
CA VAL A 153 11.41 -16.01 18.34
C VAL A 153 11.96 -14.75 19.00
N ALA A 154 12.96 -14.13 18.38
CA ALA A 154 13.48 -12.82 18.77
C ALA A 154 13.03 -11.77 17.74
N VAL A 155 12.38 -10.71 18.20
CA VAL A 155 11.97 -9.57 17.36
C VAL A 155 12.86 -8.37 17.71
N VAL A 156 13.58 -7.84 16.73
CA VAL A 156 14.49 -6.72 16.91
C VAL A 156 13.79 -5.40 16.56
N GLY A 157 13.55 -4.57 17.57
CA GLY A 157 12.92 -3.26 17.43
C GLY A 157 11.88 -2.99 18.51
N VAL A 158 11.57 -1.71 18.76
CA VAL A 158 10.62 -1.28 19.80
C VAL A 158 9.52 -0.38 19.20
N GLY A 159 9.16 -0.65 17.95
CA GLY A 159 8.09 0.04 17.23
C GLY A 159 6.81 -0.79 17.15
N ASN A 160 5.72 -0.19 16.69
CA ASN A 160 4.41 -0.86 16.58
C ASN A 160 4.47 -2.13 15.71
N VAL A 161 5.27 -2.13 14.63
CA VAL A 161 5.44 -3.32 13.78
C VAL A 161 6.08 -4.49 14.55
N ALA A 162 7.01 -4.22 15.46
CA ALA A 162 7.60 -5.27 16.29
C ALA A 162 6.55 -5.90 17.22
N ILE A 163 5.64 -5.07 17.76
CA ILE A 163 4.52 -5.53 18.58
C ILE A 163 3.51 -6.31 17.72
N ASP A 164 3.24 -5.88 16.49
CA ASP A 164 2.36 -6.60 15.56
C ASP A 164 2.91 -8.00 15.26
N VAL A 165 4.20 -8.11 14.92
CA VAL A 165 4.85 -9.41 14.70
C VAL A 165 4.77 -10.29 15.95
N ALA A 166 5.15 -9.77 17.12
CA ALA A 166 5.11 -10.52 18.37
C ALA A 166 3.69 -11.00 18.69
N ARG A 167 2.68 -10.15 18.51
CA ARG A 167 1.27 -10.46 18.78
C ARG A 167 0.74 -11.53 17.84
N ILE A 168 1.00 -11.43 16.52
CA ILE A 168 0.59 -12.45 15.55
C ILE A 168 1.20 -13.81 15.88
N LEU A 169 2.46 -13.85 16.33
CA LEU A 169 3.12 -15.08 16.77
C LEU A 169 2.57 -15.66 18.09
N CYS A 170 1.89 -14.84 18.91
CA CYS A 170 1.36 -15.25 20.22
C CYS A 170 -0.14 -15.61 20.19
N LEU A 171 -0.90 -15.14 19.20
CA LEU A 171 -2.32 -15.44 19.07
C LEU A 171 -2.53 -16.89 18.66
N THR A 172 -3.64 -17.48 19.13
CA THR A 172 -4.00 -18.84 18.75
C THR A 172 -4.52 -18.89 17.31
N PRO A 173 -4.41 -20.04 16.61
CA PRO A 173 -5.00 -20.21 15.29
C PRO A 173 -6.51 -19.91 15.26
N ALA A 174 -7.24 -20.21 16.34
CA ALA A 174 -8.68 -19.93 16.42
C ALA A 174 -8.99 -18.43 16.50
N GLU A 175 -8.17 -17.64 17.22
CA GLU A 175 -8.31 -16.18 17.25
C GLU A 175 -7.99 -15.57 15.89
N LEU A 176 -6.95 -16.06 15.23
CA LEU A 176 -6.53 -15.60 13.91
C LEU A 176 -7.52 -15.99 12.80
N ALA A 177 -8.13 -17.17 12.86
CA ALA A 177 -9.12 -17.63 11.88
C ALA A 177 -10.39 -16.76 11.82
N ALA A 178 -10.64 -15.91 12.83
CA ALA A 178 -11.73 -14.94 12.84
C ALA A 178 -11.36 -13.58 12.20
N THR A 179 -10.13 -13.45 11.69
CA THR A 179 -9.58 -12.23 11.08
C THR A 179 -9.45 -12.36 9.56
N ASP A 180 -8.87 -11.36 8.90
CA ASP A 180 -8.54 -11.40 7.47
C ASP A 180 -7.09 -11.82 7.18
N ILE A 181 -6.46 -12.56 8.10
CA ILE A 181 -5.14 -13.16 7.90
C ILE A 181 -5.16 -14.11 6.70
N ALA A 182 -4.02 -14.30 6.04
CA ALA A 182 -3.88 -15.29 4.98
C ALA A 182 -4.10 -16.73 5.51
N ASP A 183 -4.79 -17.55 4.71
CA ASP A 183 -5.08 -18.97 4.98
C ASP A 183 -3.82 -19.86 5.00
#